data_AF-A0AAV5KDB3-F1
#
_entry.id   AF-A0AAV5KDB3-F1
#
_cell.length_a   1.000
_cell.length_b   1.000
_cell.length_c   1.000
_cell.angle_alpha   90.00
_cell.angle_beta   90.00
_cell.angle_gamma   90.00
#
_symmetry.space_group_name_H-M   'P 1'
#
loop_
_entity.id
_entity.type
_entity.pdbx_description
1 polymer ?
#
loop_
_entity_poly.entity_id
_entity_poly.type
_entity_poly.pdbx_seq_one_letter_code
_entity_poly.pdbx_strand_id
1 'polypeptide(L)'
;MVVDDWSYWFSAASEHKFNADDFYWGFDKFIPHKELRDLGKGYLVEDTCIIEADVTVFEDVAGESQRSSKDTSNVAKEDPSQENMNAFFARISSSKNISSKEEVEEALTLIENTYPTTLKLLTMKEKFSDLPERAATATKDKIMCTNKEFVKVTLGRKLERCLIEFRKAKEETKQQERSIATLQLQAKVLLAQIEEAPKKKDNLLSEQKEMFELSRDLKAELDVLEKQWPEYEAKTKAAEEEEKKVSTEWHKMKQFVLSLKTPFYSSDLKPCSM
;
A
#
# COMPACT_ATOMS: atom_id res chain seq x y z
N MET A 1 19.66 5.96 -19.79
CA MET A 1 18.37 5.37 -19.42
C MET A 1 18.66 4.19 -18.52
N VAL A 2 18.57 4.39 -17.21
CA VAL A 2 18.55 3.28 -16.25
C VAL A 2 17.07 3.06 -15.96
N VAL A 3 16.55 1.88 -16.30
CA VAL A 3 15.17 1.51 -16.04
C VAL A 3 15.22 0.64 -14.79
N ASP A 4 15.09 1.28 -13.61
CA ASP A 4 14.92 0.55 -12.36
C ASP A 4 13.45 0.16 -12.20
N ASP A 5 13.22 -1.14 -12.10
CA ASP A 5 11.93 -1.82 -12.27
C ASP A 5 11.04 -1.72 -11.02
N TRP A 6 10.34 -0.60 -10.88
CA TRP A 6 9.17 -0.43 -10.01
C TRP A 6 8.08 0.28 -10.86
N SER A 7 7.12 -0.47 -11.39
CA SER A 7 6.27 -0.14 -12.57
C SER A 7 5.30 1.06 -12.47
N TYR A 8 5.49 2.01 -11.54
CA TYR A 8 4.54 3.11 -11.28
C TYR A 8 5.16 4.51 -11.23
N TRP A 9 6.45 4.66 -11.49
CA TRP A 9 7.09 5.99 -11.54
C TRP A 9 8.04 6.06 -12.75
N PHE A 10 7.99 7.18 -13.46
CA PHE A 10 8.94 7.50 -14.52
C PHE A 10 10.07 8.33 -13.91
N SER A 11 11.33 7.97 -14.18
CA SER A 11 12.48 8.74 -13.70
C SER A 11 13.47 9.00 -14.80
N ALA A 12 13.98 10.23 -14.81
CA ALA A 12 15.03 10.67 -15.72
C ALA A 12 15.98 11.59 -14.94
N ALA A 13 17.28 11.45 -15.20
CA ALA A 13 18.34 12.25 -14.61
C ALA A 13 19.09 13.00 -15.69
N SER A 14 19.45 14.26 -15.42
CA SER A 14 20.26 15.10 -16.31
C SER A 14 21.12 16.06 -15.47
N GLU A 15 22.27 16.43 -16.02
CA GLU A 15 23.18 17.41 -15.44
C GLU A 15 23.32 18.59 -16.40
N HIS A 16 23.37 19.80 -15.85
CA HIS A 16 23.45 21.01 -16.64
C HIS A 16 24.18 22.13 -15.90
N LYS A 17 24.97 22.91 -16.65
CA LYS A 17 25.66 24.09 -16.15
C LYS A 17 24.86 25.35 -16.50
N PHE A 18 24.11 25.84 -15.53
CA PHE A 18 23.33 27.06 -15.66
C PHE A 18 24.21 28.30 -15.84
N ASN A 19 23.79 29.21 -16.72
CA ASN A 19 24.39 30.53 -16.88
C ASN A 19 23.29 31.57 -17.20
N ALA A 20 23.66 32.84 -17.38
CA ALA A 20 22.69 33.91 -17.63
C ALA A 20 21.95 33.75 -18.97
N ASP A 21 22.60 33.14 -19.97
CA ASP A 21 22.05 32.91 -21.31
C ASP A 21 21.35 31.55 -21.43
N ASP A 22 21.61 30.62 -20.51
CA ASP A 22 21.07 29.25 -20.47
C ASP A 22 20.56 28.94 -19.05
N PHE A 23 19.37 29.46 -18.77
CA PHE A 23 18.75 29.49 -17.44
C PHE A 23 17.67 28.42 -17.23
N TYR A 24 17.36 27.62 -18.26
CA TYR A 24 16.38 26.54 -18.19
C TYR A 24 16.96 25.25 -18.74
N TRP A 25 16.61 24.13 -18.12
CA TRP A 25 17.04 22.82 -18.57
C TRP A 25 15.96 21.78 -18.26
N GLY A 26 15.90 20.71 -19.03
CA GLY A 26 14.91 19.67 -18.87
C GLY A 26 14.89 18.70 -20.03
N PHE A 27 13.77 18.00 -20.18
CA PHE A 27 13.56 17.02 -21.24
C PHE A 27 12.49 17.54 -22.21
N ASP A 28 12.84 17.63 -23.50
CA ASP A 28 11.88 17.97 -24.57
C ASP A 28 10.71 16.97 -24.64
N LYS A 29 10.98 15.72 -24.26
CA LYS A 29 10.01 14.63 -24.15
C LYS A 29 10.23 13.89 -22.85
N PHE A 30 9.61 14.38 -21.79
CA PHE A 30 9.67 13.74 -20.48
C PHE A 30 8.85 12.44 -20.45
N ILE A 31 7.53 12.52 -20.70
CA ILE A 31 6.64 11.34 -20.79
C ILE A 31 5.82 11.46 -22.08
N PRO A 32 5.70 10.39 -22.90
CA PRO A 32 4.84 10.40 -24.07
C PRO A 32 3.38 10.72 -23.69
N HIS A 33 2.74 11.64 -24.41
CA HIS A 33 1.36 12.06 -24.09
C HIS A 33 0.35 10.89 -24.02
N LYS A 34 0.53 9.89 -24.87
CA LYS A 34 -0.31 8.66 -24.89
C LYS A 34 -0.15 7.83 -23.61
N GLU A 35 1.04 7.82 -23.03
CA GLU A 35 1.36 7.07 -21.82
C GLU A 35 0.92 7.82 -20.56
N LEU A 36 1.07 9.15 -20.54
CA LEU A 36 0.60 10.00 -19.45
C LEU A 36 -0.92 9.86 -19.23
N ARG A 37 -1.69 9.69 -20.31
CA ARG A 37 -3.16 9.54 -20.27
C ARG A 37 -3.65 8.10 -20.10
N ASP A 38 -2.75 7.13 -20.01
CA ASP A 38 -3.14 5.74 -19.83
C ASP A 38 -3.62 5.52 -18.39
N LEU A 39 -4.92 5.31 -18.21
CA LEU A 39 -5.55 5.04 -16.91
C LEU A 39 -4.98 3.78 -16.25
N GLY A 40 -4.46 2.82 -17.02
CA GLY A 40 -3.82 1.61 -16.50
C GLY A 40 -2.46 1.85 -15.85
N LYS A 41 -1.81 2.99 -16.14
CA LYS A 41 -0.49 3.35 -15.60
C LYS A 41 -0.57 4.16 -14.31
N GLY A 42 -1.68 4.87 -14.08
CA GLY A 42 -1.92 5.65 -12.87
C GLY A 42 -1.13 6.97 -12.77
N TYR A 43 -0.53 7.46 -13.85
CA TYR A 43 0.20 8.74 -13.86
C TYR A 43 -0.70 9.98 -13.73
N LEU A 44 -1.98 9.84 -14.09
CA LEU A 44 -2.97 10.92 -14.08
C LEU A 44 -4.20 10.44 -13.29
N VAL A 45 -4.55 11.18 -12.24
CA VAL A 45 -5.76 10.94 -11.43
C VAL A 45 -6.51 12.27 -11.39
N GLU A 46 -7.77 12.29 -11.84
CA GLU A 46 -8.59 13.52 -11.89
C GLU A 46 -7.90 14.68 -12.64
N ASP A 47 -7.34 14.40 -13.82
CA ASP A 47 -6.55 15.36 -14.62
C ASP A 47 -5.38 16.02 -13.86
N THR A 48 -4.98 15.43 -12.73
CA THR A 48 -3.88 15.90 -11.89
C THR A 48 -2.72 14.90 -11.98
N CYS A 49 -1.51 15.42 -12.19
CA CYS A 49 -0.26 14.64 -12.11
C CYS A 49 0.70 15.30 -11.10
N ILE A 50 1.52 14.47 -10.46
CA ILE A 50 2.54 14.93 -9.52
C ILE A 50 3.90 14.75 -10.17
N ILE A 51 4.69 15.82 -10.22
CA ILE A 51 6.06 15.81 -10.72
C ILE A 51 6.98 16.15 -9.55
N GLU A 52 7.93 15.26 -9.26
CA GLU A 52 8.97 15.46 -8.25
C GLU A 52 10.32 15.65 -8.94
N ALA A 53 11.12 16.60 -8.47
CA ALA A 53 12.47 16.86 -8.95
C ALA A 53 13.44 16.90 -7.78
N ASP A 54 14.45 16.03 -7.80
CA ASP A 54 15.57 16.09 -6.86
C ASP A 54 16.73 16.84 -7.51
N VAL A 55 17.13 17.97 -6.92
CA VAL A 55 18.14 18.88 -7.49
C VAL A 55 19.33 18.92 -6.56
N THR A 56 20.47 18.48 -7.08
CA THR A 56 21.77 18.63 -6.42
C THR A 56 22.58 19.68 -7.16
N VAL A 57 23.04 20.71 -6.43
CA VAL A 57 23.85 21.80 -6.99
C VAL A 57 25.31 21.58 -6.60
N PHE A 58 26.20 21.61 -7.60
CA PHE A 58 27.64 21.58 -7.41
C PHE A 58 28.21 22.97 -7.66
N GLU A 59 29.06 23.47 -6.75
CA GLU A 59 29.84 24.68 -7.01
C GLU A 59 31.02 24.32 -7.91
N ASP A 60 31.14 25.02 -9.04
CA ASP A 60 32.23 24.86 -9.99
C ASP A 60 33.49 25.50 -9.37
N VAL A 61 34.27 24.70 -8.62
CA VAL A 61 35.59 25.12 -8.11
C VAL A 61 36.61 24.97 -9.24
N ALA A 62 36.44 25.76 -10.29
CA ALA A 62 37.37 25.82 -11.41
C ALA A 62 37.77 27.28 -11.66
N GLY A 63 38.95 27.62 -11.11
CA GLY A 63 39.90 28.55 -11.72
C GLY A 63 39.52 30.02 -11.77
N GLU A 64 40.21 30.81 -10.95
CA GLU A 64 40.60 32.20 -11.19
C GLU A 64 40.20 32.77 -12.57
N SER A 65 39.11 33.53 -12.62
CA SER A 65 38.99 34.58 -13.64
C SER A 65 39.71 35.81 -13.12
N GLN A 66 41.04 35.80 -13.30
CA GLN A 66 41.74 37.04 -13.65
C GLN A 66 41.05 37.60 -14.89
N ARG A 67 40.16 38.58 -14.70
CA ARG A 67 39.78 39.46 -15.80
C ARG A 67 41.03 40.24 -16.18
N SER A 68 41.67 39.75 -17.23
CA SER A 68 42.63 40.51 -18.02
C SER A 68 41.98 41.82 -18.48
N SER A 69 42.43 42.93 -17.93
CA SER A 69 42.59 44.14 -18.73
C SER A 69 44.08 44.22 -19.05
N LYS A 70 44.44 43.59 -20.16
CA LYS A 70 45.74 43.73 -20.81
C LYS A 70 45.60 44.88 -21.80
N ASP A 71 45.57 46.09 -21.28
CA ASP A 71 45.86 47.30 -22.05
C ASP A 71 47.21 47.82 -21.58
N THR A 72 48.18 47.58 -22.46
CA THR A 72 49.29 48.45 -22.85
C THR A 72 49.83 49.51 -21.87
N SER A 73 51.15 49.50 -21.79
CA SER A 73 52.08 50.52 -21.27
C SER A 73 52.57 50.28 -19.84
N ASN A 74 53.85 49.90 -19.77
CA ASN A 74 54.74 50.29 -18.71
C ASN A 74 54.67 51.82 -18.57
N VAL A 75 53.84 52.31 -17.67
CA VAL A 75 54.03 53.60 -17.03
C VAL A 75 53.86 53.32 -15.55
N ALA A 76 54.95 53.49 -14.81
CA ALA A 76 54.92 53.55 -13.37
C ALA A 76 53.79 54.49 -12.96
N LYS A 77 52.70 53.94 -12.42
CA LYS A 77 51.78 54.71 -11.60
C LYS A 77 52.48 54.86 -10.25
N GLU A 78 53.40 55.80 -10.19
CA GLU A 78 53.68 56.47 -8.94
C GLU A 78 52.38 57.15 -8.52
N ASP A 79 51.90 56.75 -7.35
CA ASP A 79 50.84 57.45 -6.63
C ASP A 79 51.17 58.95 -6.58
N PRO A 80 50.32 59.87 -7.08
CA PRO A 80 50.65 61.30 -7.11
C PRO A 80 50.69 61.96 -5.73
N SER A 81 50.58 61.19 -4.65
CA SER A 81 50.46 61.71 -3.29
C SER A 81 51.53 61.23 -2.31
N GLN A 82 52.52 60.44 -2.75
CA GLN A 82 53.69 60.12 -1.93
C GLN A 82 54.91 60.90 -2.46
N GLU A 83 55.03 62.17 -2.05
CA GLU A 83 56.28 62.90 -2.24
C GLU A 83 57.40 62.04 -1.60
N ASN A 84 58.34 61.54 -2.41
CA ASN A 84 59.53 60.85 -1.89
C ASN A 84 60.14 61.79 -0.84
N MET A 85 60.40 61.30 0.38
CA MET A 85 60.97 62.14 1.45
C MET A 85 62.20 62.91 0.96
N ASN A 86 63.00 62.33 0.06
CA ASN A 86 64.14 62.98 -0.56
C ASN A 86 63.75 64.15 -1.49
N ALA A 87 62.62 64.06 -2.19
CA ALA A 87 62.08 65.15 -3.02
C ALA A 87 61.50 66.29 -2.17
N PHE A 88 60.83 65.96 -1.06
CA PHE A 88 60.36 66.94 -0.07
C PHE A 88 61.55 67.70 0.55
N PHE A 89 62.58 66.99 1.02
CA PHE A 89 63.80 67.61 1.57
C PHE A 89 64.57 68.42 0.52
N ALA A 90 64.63 67.97 -0.74
CA ALA A 90 65.23 68.71 -1.84
C ALA A 90 64.46 70.00 -2.18
N ARG A 91 63.12 69.98 -2.08
CA ARG A 91 62.25 71.14 -2.32
C ARG A 91 62.34 72.17 -1.20
N ILE A 92 62.37 71.74 0.06
CA ILE A 92 62.66 72.64 1.20
C ILE A 92 64.05 73.27 1.04
N SER A 93 65.03 72.46 0.65
CA SER A 93 66.41 72.90 0.49
C SER A 93 66.64 73.81 -0.73
N SER A 94 65.77 73.74 -1.74
CA SER A 94 65.87 74.52 -2.98
C SER A 94 64.97 75.77 -3.01
N SER A 95 64.01 75.92 -2.09
CA SER A 95 63.14 77.10 -2.00
C SER A 95 63.90 78.31 -1.44
N LYS A 96 64.34 79.21 -2.32
CA LYS A 96 64.98 80.50 -1.98
C LYS A 96 63.99 81.61 -1.55
N ASN A 97 62.91 81.24 -0.88
CA ASN A 97 61.98 82.19 -0.22
C ASN A 97 61.51 81.57 1.10
N ILE A 98 62.43 81.47 2.06
CA ILE A 98 62.08 81.34 3.48
C ILE A 98 62.47 82.67 4.10
N SER A 99 61.48 83.52 4.25
CA SER A 99 61.65 84.88 4.72
C SER A 99 61.52 84.84 6.24
N SER A 100 62.65 84.59 6.91
CA SER A 100 62.90 84.59 8.36
C SER A 100 63.01 83.22 9.03
N LYS A 101 63.86 83.19 10.07
CA LYS A 101 64.13 82.06 10.96
C LYS A 101 62.87 81.57 11.72
N GLU A 102 61.86 82.43 11.85
CA GLU A 102 60.61 82.17 12.58
C GLU A 102 59.72 81.15 11.86
N GLU A 103 59.61 81.22 10.53
CA GLU A 103 58.78 80.28 9.74
C GLU A 103 59.34 78.84 9.80
N VAL A 104 60.66 78.70 9.96
CA VAL A 104 61.34 77.41 10.07
C VAL A 104 61.13 76.78 11.45
N GLU A 105 61.22 77.58 12.53
CA GLU A 105 60.92 77.10 13.88
C GLU A 105 59.43 76.77 14.05
N GLU A 106 58.53 77.56 13.45
CA GLU A 106 57.09 77.26 13.44
C GLU A 106 56.80 75.95 12.69
N ALA A 107 57.42 75.72 11.54
CA ALA A 107 57.28 74.46 10.79
C ALA A 107 57.86 73.25 11.57
N LEU A 108 59.00 73.41 12.25
CA LEU A 108 59.61 72.37 13.08
C LEU A 108 58.72 71.99 14.26
N THR A 109 58.17 72.97 14.97
CA THR A 109 57.26 72.72 16.10
C THR A 109 55.96 72.06 15.65
N LEU A 110 55.43 72.41 14.47
CA LEU A 110 54.25 71.75 13.90
C LEU A 110 54.52 70.27 13.58
N ILE A 111 55.70 69.95 13.05
CA ILE A 111 56.14 68.58 12.72
C ILE A 111 56.34 67.76 14.00
N GLU A 112 57.05 68.30 15.00
CA GLU A 112 57.28 67.63 16.28
C GLU A 112 55.97 67.32 17.00
N ASN A 113 54.96 68.20 16.89
CA ASN A 113 53.63 68.00 17.49
C ASN A 113 52.74 67.02 16.69
N THR A 114 52.93 66.88 15.38
CA THR A 114 52.12 65.98 14.53
C THR A 114 52.68 64.57 14.43
N TYR A 115 54.00 64.38 14.58
CA TYR A 115 54.68 63.08 14.51
C TYR A 115 54.14 62.00 15.48
N PRO A 116 53.82 62.30 16.76
CA PRO A 116 53.26 61.30 17.67
C PRO A 116 51.87 60.83 17.24
N THR A 117 51.11 61.72 16.59
CA THR A 117 49.75 61.45 16.11
C THR A 117 49.79 60.58 14.85
N THR A 118 50.70 60.85 13.93
CA THR A 118 50.90 60.02 12.73
C THR A 118 51.42 58.63 13.09
N LEU A 119 52.34 58.51 14.06
CA LEU A 119 52.81 57.21 14.56
C LEU A 119 51.67 56.38 15.16
N LYS A 120 50.79 56.99 15.97
CA LYS A 120 49.59 56.35 16.53
C LYS A 120 48.62 55.90 15.44
N LEU A 121 48.42 56.71 14.40
CA LEU A 121 47.56 56.34 13.25
C LEU A 121 48.14 55.18 12.45
N LEU A 122 49.45 55.12 12.27
CA LEU A 122 50.15 54.02 11.60
C LEU A 122 50.03 52.72 12.39
N THR A 123 50.26 52.77 13.70
CA THR A 123 50.07 51.60 14.58
C THR A 123 48.61 51.17 14.66
N MET A 124 47.66 52.10 14.64
CA MET A 124 46.24 51.75 14.51
C MET A 124 45.96 51.09 13.16
N LYS A 125 46.41 51.67 12.04
CA LYS A 125 46.21 51.12 10.70
C LYS A 125 46.74 49.69 10.59
N GLU A 126 47.90 49.42 11.16
CA GLU A 126 48.50 48.08 11.20
C GLU A 126 47.68 47.12 12.08
N LYS A 127 47.18 47.58 13.24
CA LYS A 127 46.26 46.78 14.07
C LYS A 127 44.91 46.50 13.42
N PHE A 128 44.52 47.29 12.41
CA PHE A 128 43.26 47.11 11.70
C PHE A 128 43.42 46.45 10.32
N SER A 129 44.64 46.05 9.93
CA SER A 129 44.89 45.53 8.58
C SER A 129 44.22 44.18 8.31
N ASP A 130 43.95 43.39 9.35
CA ASP A 130 43.33 42.06 9.27
C ASP A 130 41.79 42.09 9.36
N LEU A 131 41.18 43.22 9.76
CA LEU A 131 39.72 43.33 9.89
C LEU A 131 38.95 42.99 8.61
N PRO A 132 39.37 43.44 7.41
CA PRO A 132 38.65 43.12 6.17
C PRO A 132 38.58 41.61 5.92
N GLU A 133 39.68 40.89 6.15
CA GLU A 133 39.74 39.44 5.97
C GLU A 133 38.93 38.70 7.03
N ARG A 134 38.97 39.17 8.28
CA ARG A 134 38.16 38.62 9.37
C ARG A 134 36.67 38.84 9.14
N ALA A 135 36.29 40.00 8.60
CA ALA A 135 34.90 40.30 8.22
C ALA A 135 34.43 39.44 7.03
N ALA A 136 35.29 39.23 6.02
CA ALA A 136 35.00 38.34 4.90
C ALA A 136 34.82 36.89 5.37
N THR A 137 35.71 36.40 6.23
CA THR A 137 35.62 35.06 6.83
C THR A 137 34.36 34.89 7.66
N ALA A 138 34.04 35.85 8.53
CA ALA A 138 32.82 35.83 9.33
C ALA A 138 31.55 35.85 8.46
N THR A 139 31.57 36.57 7.34
CA THR A 139 30.45 36.60 6.39
C THR A 139 30.28 35.24 5.70
N LYS A 140 31.38 34.63 5.25
CA LYS A 140 31.37 33.28 4.67
C LYS A 140 30.84 32.24 5.65
N ASP A 141 31.35 32.24 6.87
CA ASP A 141 30.91 31.30 7.91
C ASP A 141 29.43 31.46 8.24
N LYS A 142 28.93 32.71 8.27
CA LYS A 142 27.52 32.98 8.47
C LYS A 142 26.65 32.37 7.37
N ILE A 143 27.04 32.51 6.09
CA ILE A 143 26.32 31.93 4.94
C ILE A 143 26.36 30.39 5.02
N MET A 144 27.50 29.80 5.36
CA MET A 144 27.64 28.35 5.53
C MET A 144 26.74 27.82 6.66
N CYS A 145 26.67 28.53 7.78
CA CYS A 145 25.77 28.18 8.89
C CYS A 145 24.30 28.21 8.45
N THR A 146 23.85 29.27 7.76
CA THR A 146 22.46 29.36 7.28
C THR A 146 22.11 28.24 6.29
N ASN A 147 23.05 27.87 5.41
CA ASN A 147 22.85 26.76 4.49
C ASN A 147 22.71 25.42 5.24
N LYS A 148 23.58 25.17 6.25
CA LYS A 148 23.49 23.96 7.08
C LYS A 148 22.19 23.90 7.89
N GLU A 149 21.71 25.02 8.40
CA GLU A 149 20.42 25.10 9.09
C GLU A 149 19.25 24.77 8.16
N PHE A 150 19.26 25.30 6.93
CA PHE A 150 18.26 24.99 5.92
C PHE A 150 18.23 23.49 5.58
N VAL A 151 19.40 22.87 5.37
CA VAL A 151 19.51 21.42 5.12
C VAL A 151 18.98 20.62 6.30
N LYS A 152 19.34 21.00 7.54
CA LYS A 152 18.86 20.35 8.76
C LYS A 152 17.34 20.37 8.86
N VAL A 153 16.71 21.52 8.61
CA VAL A 153 15.24 21.67 8.63
C VAL A 153 14.60 20.80 7.55
N THR A 154 15.17 20.80 6.34
CA THR A 154 14.64 20.03 5.21
C THR A 154 14.72 18.53 5.46
N LEU A 155 15.86 18.02 5.95
CA LEU A 155 16.02 16.61 6.32
C LEU A 155 15.11 16.21 7.47
N GLY A 156 14.94 17.08 8.47
CA GLY A 156 14.01 16.85 9.58
C GLY A 156 12.57 16.63 9.09
N ARG A 157 12.09 17.49 8.18
CA ARG A 157 10.76 17.35 7.57
C ARG A 157 10.64 16.08 6.73
N LYS A 158 11.68 15.71 5.95
CA LYS A 158 11.70 14.46 5.18
C LYS A 158 11.58 13.25 6.11
N LEU A 159 12.36 13.21 7.19
CA LEU A 159 12.32 12.14 8.18
C LEU A 159 10.94 12.02 8.85
N GLU A 160 10.34 13.14 9.25
CA GLU A 160 9.03 13.13 9.89
C GLU A 160 7.94 12.59 8.98
N ARG A 161 7.94 12.97 7.69
CA ARG A 161 7.04 12.37 6.69
C ARG A 161 7.25 10.86 6.55
N CYS A 162 8.49 10.41 6.42
CA CYS A 162 8.79 8.97 6.33
C CYS A 162 8.31 8.20 7.56
N LEU A 163 8.42 8.77 8.77
CA LEU A 163 7.95 8.13 10.00
C LEU A 163 6.43 8.01 10.04
N ILE A 164 5.69 9.01 9.53
CA ILE A 164 4.23 8.96 9.44
C ILE A 164 3.79 7.85 8.47
N GLU A 165 4.35 7.83 7.26
CA GLU A 165 4.04 6.82 6.26
C GLU A 165 4.41 5.41 6.74
N PHE A 166 5.56 5.24 7.40
CA PHE A 166 5.96 3.96 7.98
C PHE A 166 4.96 3.46 9.04
N ARG A 167 4.47 4.36 9.91
CA ARG A 167 3.46 3.99 10.92
C ARG A 167 2.14 3.59 10.29
N LYS A 168 1.70 4.31 9.25
CA LYS A 168 0.50 4.01 8.48
C LYS A 168 0.62 2.64 7.81
N ALA A 169 1.69 2.41 7.06
CA ALA A 169 1.97 1.13 6.41
C ALA A 169 1.99 -0.03 7.42
N LYS A 170 2.62 0.18 8.60
CA LYS A 170 2.65 -0.83 9.67
C LYS A 170 1.25 -1.21 10.16
N GLU A 171 0.33 -0.27 10.27
CA GLU A 171 -1.04 -0.58 10.71
C GLU A 171 -1.85 -1.25 9.60
N GLU A 172 -1.67 -0.84 8.34
CA GLU A 172 -2.25 -1.51 7.17
C GLU A 172 -1.78 -2.97 7.07
N THR A 173 -0.49 -3.25 7.29
CA THR A 173 0.04 -4.62 7.32
C THR A 173 -0.62 -5.47 8.40
N LYS A 174 -0.76 -4.96 9.64
CA LYS A 174 -1.46 -5.69 10.71
C LYS A 174 -2.91 -5.97 10.35
N GLN A 175 -3.58 -5.02 9.70
CA GLN A 175 -4.95 -5.21 9.26
C GLN A 175 -5.06 -6.29 8.19
N GLN A 176 -4.11 -6.34 7.24
CA GLN A 176 -4.03 -7.42 6.25
C GLN A 176 -3.76 -8.78 6.90
N GLU A 177 -2.85 -8.87 7.88
CA GLU A 177 -2.58 -10.11 8.63
C GLU A 177 -3.84 -10.67 9.31
N ARG A 178 -4.66 -9.80 9.91
CA ARG A 178 -5.96 -10.19 10.50
C ARG A 178 -6.95 -10.71 9.44
N SER A 179 -7.00 -10.07 8.28
CA SER A 179 -7.84 -10.52 7.16
C SER A 179 -7.39 -11.90 6.66
N ILE A 180 -6.08 -12.10 6.47
CA ILE A 180 -5.49 -13.38 6.07
C ILE A 180 -5.84 -14.48 7.09
N ALA A 181 -5.67 -14.22 8.39
CA ALA A 181 -6.02 -15.18 9.44
C ALA A 181 -7.50 -15.58 9.41
N THR A 182 -8.39 -14.62 9.13
CA THR A 182 -9.83 -14.87 8.99
C THR A 182 -10.14 -15.76 7.79
N LEU A 183 -9.55 -15.45 6.64
CA LEU A 183 -9.70 -16.25 5.42
C LEU A 183 -9.15 -17.67 5.60
N GLN A 184 -8.03 -17.83 6.30
CA GLN A 184 -7.47 -19.14 6.64
C GLN A 184 -8.43 -19.96 7.52
N LEU A 185 -9.12 -19.34 8.47
CA LEU A 185 -10.12 -20.03 9.30
C LEU A 185 -11.33 -20.47 8.46
N GLN A 186 -11.83 -19.59 7.58
CA GLN A 186 -12.92 -19.92 6.67
C GLN A 186 -12.55 -21.08 5.73
N ALA A 187 -11.34 -21.07 5.17
CA ALA A 187 -10.84 -22.15 4.32
C ALA A 187 -10.80 -23.49 5.06
N LYS A 188 -10.38 -23.51 6.33
CA LYS A 188 -10.40 -24.74 7.15
C LYS A 188 -11.80 -25.31 7.35
N VAL A 189 -12.80 -24.46 7.59
CA VAL A 189 -14.20 -24.88 7.75
C VAL A 189 -14.73 -25.48 6.44
N LEU A 190 -14.45 -24.84 5.31
CA LEU A 190 -14.85 -25.35 4.00
C LEU A 190 -14.20 -26.71 3.67
N LEU A 191 -12.90 -26.87 3.99
CA LEU A 191 -12.22 -28.15 3.81
C LEU A 191 -12.87 -29.27 4.63
N ALA A 192 -13.24 -29.01 5.89
CA ALA A 192 -13.95 -29.98 6.71
C ALA A 192 -15.32 -30.36 6.13
N GLN A 193 -16.05 -29.40 5.56
CA GLN A 193 -17.32 -29.67 4.88
C GLN A 193 -17.14 -30.53 3.63
N ILE A 194 -16.08 -30.27 2.85
CA ILE A 194 -15.73 -31.05 1.66
C ILE A 194 -15.36 -32.50 2.04
N GLU A 195 -14.67 -32.71 3.15
CA GLU A 195 -14.32 -34.06 3.63
C GLU A 195 -15.54 -34.86 4.12
N GLU A 196 -16.53 -34.16 4.70
CA GLU A 196 -17.73 -34.79 5.26
C GLU A 196 -18.78 -35.15 4.19
N ALA A 197 -18.84 -34.40 3.08
CA ALA A 197 -19.83 -34.60 2.03
C ALA A 197 -19.78 -36.01 1.37
N PRO A 198 -18.61 -36.58 1.03
CA PRO A 198 -18.52 -37.95 0.53
C PRO A 198 -19.03 -39.00 1.51
N LYS A 199 -18.73 -38.86 2.80
CA LYS A 199 -19.20 -39.80 3.84
C LYS A 199 -20.72 -39.83 3.90
N LYS A 200 -21.36 -38.66 3.85
CA LYS A 200 -22.83 -38.54 3.77
C LYS A 200 -23.39 -39.18 2.51
N LYS A 201 -22.75 -38.98 1.36
CA LYS A 201 -23.16 -39.60 0.09
C LYS A 201 -23.08 -41.12 0.16
N ASP A 202 -22.00 -41.67 0.71
CA ASP A 202 -21.80 -43.12 0.80
C ASP A 202 -22.81 -43.78 1.73
N ASN A 203 -23.15 -43.13 2.86
CA ASN A 203 -24.22 -43.57 3.75
C ASN A 203 -25.58 -43.62 3.02
N LEU A 204 -25.95 -42.55 2.32
CA LEU A 204 -27.19 -42.50 1.54
C LEU A 204 -27.24 -43.56 0.43
N LEU A 205 -26.10 -43.83 -0.21
CA LEU A 205 -25.98 -44.90 -1.21
C LEU A 205 -26.18 -46.29 -0.57
N SER A 206 -25.65 -46.50 0.64
CA SER A 206 -25.86 -47.74 1.39
C SER A 206 -27.33 -47.94 1.74
N GLU A 207 -27.98 -46.92 2.31
CA GLU A 207 -29.42 -46.93 2.62
C GLU A 207 -30.27 -47.19 1.37
N GLN A 208 -29.94 -46.52 0.25
CA GLN A 208 -30.63 -46.73 -1.03
C GLN A 208 -30.49 -48.18 -1.50
N LYS A 209 -29.30 -48.78 -1.35
CA LYS A 209 -29.06 -50.16 -1.74
C LYS A 209 -29.88 -51.14 -0.90
N GLU A 210 -29.92 -50.96 0.41
CA GLU A 210 -30.74 -51.79 1.32
C GLU A 210 -32.22 -51.72 0.96
N MET A 211 -32.74 -50.51 0.70
CA MET A 211 -34.12 -50.32 0.27
C MET A 211 -34.44 -51.01 -1.07
N PHE A 212 -33.48 -51.01 -2.01
CA PHE A 212 -33.64 -51.69 -3.29
C PHE A 212 -33.70 -53.20 -3.12
N GLU A 213 -32.80 -53.78 -2.30
CA GLU A 213 -32.78 -55.21 -2.02
C GLU A 213 -34.08 -55.67 -1.34
N LEU A 214 -34.55 -54.95 -0.32
CA LEU A 214 -35.85 -55.23 0.33
C LEU A 214 -37.02 -55.15 -0.66
N SER A 215 -37.03 -54.14 -1.53
CA SER A 215 -38.08 -53.99 -2.55
C SER A 215 -38.07 -55.15 -3.55
N ARG A 216 -36.89 -55.62 -3.93
CA ARG A 216 -36.74 -56.78 -4.81
C ARG A 216 -37.27 -58.04 -4.16
N ASP A 217 -36.94 -58.26 -2.89
CA ASP A 217 -37.34 -59.48 -2.16
C ASP A 217 -38.87 -59.51 -1.94
N LEU A 218 -39.47 -58.38 -1.54
CA LEU A 218 -40.94 -58.24 -1.44
C LEU A 218 -41.65 -58.47 -2.77
N LYS A 219 -41.05 -58.02 -3.88
CA LYS A 219 -41.59 -58.29 -5.21
C LYS A 219 -41.56 -59.79 -5.54
N ALA A 220 -40.49 -60.48 -5.19
CA ALA A 220 -40.40 -61.92 -5.40
C ALA A 220 -41.45 -62.68 -4.58
N GLU A 221 -41.72 -62.26 -3.33
CA GLU A 221 -42.80 -62.83 -2.51
C GLU A 221 -44.20 -62.57 -3.11
N LEU A 222 -44.44 -61.36 -3.62
CA LEU A 222 -45.68 -61.03 -4.33
C LEU A 222 -45.88 -61.92 -5.56
N ASP A 223 -44.84 -62.11 -6.37
CA ASP A 223 -44.91 -62.97 -7.56
C ASP A 223 -45.22 -64.44 -7.19
N VAL A 224 -44.76 -64.91 -6.03
CA VAL A 224 -45.09 -66.25 -5.51
C VAL A 224 -46.55 -66.33 -5.09
N LEU A 225 -47.04 -65.33 -4.35
CA LEU A 225 -48.44 -65.28 -3.91
C LEU A 225 -49.40 -65.17 -5.09
N GLU A 226 -49.07 -64.36 -6.10
CA GLU A 226 -49.88 -64.21 -7.31
C GLU A 226 -50.04 -65.53 -8.06
N LYS A 227 -48.99 -66.35 -8.10
CA LYS A 227 -49.05 -67.71 -8.68
C LYS A 227 -49.90 -68.68 -7.87
N GLN A 228 -49.94 -68.54 -6.55
CA GLN A 228 -50.76 -69.40 -5.67
C GLN A 228 -52.22 -68.94 -5.59
N TRP A 229 -52.50 -67.68 -5.94
CA TRP A 229 -53.83 -67.07 -5.84
C TRP A 229 -54.96 -67.91 -6.45
N PRO A 230 -54.81 -68.50 -7.65
CA PRO A 230 -55.88 -69.30 -8.25
C PRO A 230 -56.23 -70.55 -7.45
N GLU A 231 -55.26 -71.18 -6.78
CA GLU A 231 -55.50 -72.37 -5.94
C GLU A 231 -56.32 -71.98 -4.70
N TYR A 232 -55.97 -70.88 -4.06
CA TYR A 232 -56.75 -70.35 -2.94
C TYR A 232 -58.17 -70.01 -3.36
N GLU A 233 -58.35 -69.31 -4.48
CA GLU A 233 -59.67 -68.96 -5.01
C GLU A 233 -60.52 -70.22 -5.31
N ALA A 234 -59.90 -71.25 -5.87
CA ALA A 234 -60.56 -72.54 -6.11
C ALA A 234 -60.99 -73.22 -4.81
N LYS A 235 -60.13 -73.22 -3.77
CA LYS A 235 -60.45 -73.77 -2.44
C LYS A 235 -61.63 -73.03 -1.80
N THR A 236 -61.68 -71.71 -1.91
CA THR A 236 -62.80 -70.91 -1.38
C THR A 236 -64.11 -71.26 -2.08
N LYS A 237 -64.11 -71.34 -3.42
CA LYS A 237 -65.30 -71.74 -4.20
C LYS A 237 -65.77 -73.15 -3.83
N ALA A 238 -64.85 -74.10 -3.68
CA ALA A 238 -65.19 -75.46 -3.26
C ALA A 238 -65.79 -75.52 -1.85
N ALA A 239 -65.23 -74.75 -0.90
CA ALA A 239 -65.74 -74.69 0.47
C ALA A 239 -67.16 -74.08 0.53
N GLU A 240 -67.41 -73.00 -0.22
CA GLU A 240 -68.75 -72.40 -0.33
C GLU A 240 -69.79 -73.36 -0.92
N GLU A 241 -69.38 -74.18 -1.89
CA GLU A 241 -70.26 -75.17 -2.50
C GLU A 241 -70.58 -76.34 -1.55
N GLU A 242 -69.60 -76.80 -0.78
CA GLU A 242 -69.83 -77.77 0.29
C GLU A 242 -70.72 -77.20 1.42
N GLU A 243 -70.54 -75.94 1.81
CA GLU A 243 -71.42 -75.30 2.79
C GLU A 243 -72.87 -75.25 2.31
N LYS A 244 -73.11 -74.93 1.04
CA LYS A 244 -74.45 -74.98 0.43
C LYS A 244 -75.04 -76.39 0.46
N LYS A 245 -74.24 -77.42 0.16
CA LYS A 245 -74.68 -78.82 0.25
C LYS A 245 -75.04 -79.20 1.69
N VAL A 246 -74.15 -78.92 2.65
CA VAL A 246 -74.37 -79.23 4.08
C VAL A 246 -75.61 -78.51 4.59
N SER A 247 -75.80 -77.23 4.25
CA SER A 247 -77.00 -76.46 4.60
C SER A 247 -78.29 -77.10 4.05
N THR A 248 -78.22 -77.59 2.81
CA THR A 248 -79.34 -78.32 2.17
C THR A 248 -79.64 -79.64 2.88
N GLU A 249 -78.62 -80.43 3.20
CA GLU A 249 -78.77 -81.69 3.96
C GLU A 249 -79.29 -81.45 5.37
N TRP A 250 -78.79 -80.43 6.06
CA TRP A 250 -79.30 -80.01 7.36
C TRP A 250 -80.77 -79.62 7.29
N HIS A 251 -81.18 -78.90 6.24
CA HIS A 251 -82.57 -78.57 6.02
C HIS A 251 -83.43 -79.83 5.84
N LYS A 252 -82.99 -80.79 5.00
CA LYS A 252 -83.67 -82.09 4.83
C LYS A 252 -83.79 -82.84 6.15
N MET A 253 -82.71 -82.92 6.93
CA MET A 253 -82.69 -83.55 8.24
C MET A 253 -83.69 -82.90 9.20
N LYS A 254 -83.73 -81.56 9.22
CA LYS A 254 -84.68 -80.80 10.04
C LYS A 254 -86.13 -81.11 9.65
N GLN A 255 -86.45 -81.17 8.36
CA GLN A 255 -87.78 -81.58 7.88
C GLN A 255 -88.12 -83.02 8.30
N PHE A 256 -87.17 -83.95 8.19
CA PHE A 256 -87.34 -85.34 8.63
C PHE A 256 -87.63 -85.44 10.13
N VAL A 257 -86.84 -84.78 10.99
CA VAL A 257 -87.07 -84.77 12.44
C VAL A 257 -88.44 -84.17 12.79
N LEU A 258 -88.88 -83.12 12.08
CA LEU A 258 -90.22 -82.58 12.24
C LEU A 258 -91.30 -83.60 11.89
N SER A 259 -91.10 -84.41 10.85
CA SER A 259 -92.04 -85.48 10.46
C SER A 259 -92.13 -86.61 11.49
N LEU A 260 -91.03 -86.94 12.19
CA LEU A 260 -91.05 -87.91 13.29
C LEU A 260 -91.81 -87.39 14.53
N LYS A 261 -91.96 -86.06 14.63
CA LYS A 261 -92.67 -85.40 15.72
C LYS A 261 -94.18 -85.32 15.48
N THR A 262 -94.73 -86.07 14.51
CA THR A 262 -96.17 -86.31 14.40
C THR A 262 -96.69 -86.91 15.70
N PRO A 263 -97.70 -86.30 16.35
CA PRO A 263 -98.23 -86.82 17.59
C PRO A 263 -98.92 -88.16 17.32
N PHE A 264 -98.47 -89.21 18.02
CA PHE A 264 -99.19 -90.48 18.14
C PHE A 264 -100.46 -90.23 18.96
N TYR A 265 -101.49 -89.65 18.33
CA TYR A 265 -102.85 -89.73 18.86
C TYR A 265 -103.35 -91.16 18.59
N SER A 266 -103.05 -92.06 19.52
CA SER A 266 -103.78 -93.31 19.66
C SER A 266 -105.14 -92.99 20.27
N SER A 267 -106.10 -92.67 19.41
CA SER A 267 -107.52 -92.65 19.72
C SER A 267 -108.08 -94.01 19.34
N ASP A 268 -108.24 -94.91 20.31
CA ASP A 268 -109.36 -95.87 20.38
C ASP A 268 -109.14 -96.86 21.53
N LEU A 269 -109.52 -96.44 22.74
CA LEU A 269 -110.12 -97.35 23.72
C LEU A 269 -111.35 -96.65 24.30
N LYS A 270 -112.52 -97.06 23.78
CA LYS A 270 -113.83 -96.82 24.36
C LYS A 270 -113.95 -97.51 25.74
N PRO A 271 -114.77 -96.99 26.65
CA PRO A 271 -114.87 -97.43 28.04
C PRO A 271 -115.90 -98.56 28.22
N CYS A 272 -115.73 -99.42 29.23
CA CYS A 272 -116.85 -100.02 29.95
C CYS A 272 -116.44 -100.63 31.30
N SER A 273 -117.32 -100.48 32.28
CA SER A 273 -117.26 -100.93 33.67
C SER A 273 -117.81 -102.35 33.86
N MET A 274 -117.03 -103.23 34.51
CA MET A 274 -117.35 -104.06 35.70
C MET A 274 -116.18 -105.00 35.96
#